data_AF-A0A5B7BTK0-F1
#
_entry.id   AF-A0A5B7BTK0-F1
#
_cell.length_a   1.000
_cell.length_b   1.000
_cell.length_c   1.000
_cell.angle_alpha   90.00
_cell.angle_beta   90.00
_cell.angle_gamma   90.00
#
_symmetry.space_group_name_H-M   'P 1'
#
loop_
_entity.id
_entity.type
_entity.pdbx_description
1 polymer ?
#
loop_
_entity_poly.entity_id
_entity_poly.type
_entity_poly.pdbx_seq_one_letter_code
_entity_poly.pdbx_strand_id
1 'polypeptide(L)'
;MGTDSSKWHLELTHGQWVALSVSGPRPSARYKHAAAVVEQKLYITGGSRNGRYLYDVQVLDLRNLGWSTLKPNTEPNSEKIKDSSLQEVLPATSGHSMIKW
;
A
#
# COMPACT_ATOMS: atom_id res chain seq x y z
N MET A 1 35.35 14.40 24.67
CA MET A 1 35.80 13.35 23.72
C MET A 1 34.92 12.13 24.02
N GLY A 2 33.96 11.68 23.25
CA GLY A 2 33.63 11.82 21.83
C GLY A 2 32.99 10.48 21.44
N THR A 3 31.67 10.40 21.56
CA THR A 3 30.72 9.44 20.97
C THR A 3 31.06 7.94 21.00
N ASP A 4 30.41 7.19 21.90
CA ASP A 4 30.10 5.78 21.65
C ASP A 4 28.76 5.72 20.91
N SER A 5 28.84 5.80 19.58
CA SER A 5 27.69 5.66 18.70
C SER A 5 27.34 4.19 18.59
N SER A 6 26.37 3.74 19.40
CA SER A 6 25.78 2.41 19.30
C SER A 6 25.34 2.14 17.86
N LYS A 7 26.16 1.33 17.19
CA LYS A 7 26.02 0.94 15.80
C LYS A 7 25.00 -0.19 15.72
N TRP A 8 23.77 0.15 15.35
CA TRP A 8 22.72 -0.85 15.13
C TRP A 8 23.06 -1.67 13.88
N HIS A 9 23.45 -2.92 14.08
CA HIS A 9 23.56 -3.91 13.01
C HIS A 9 22.27 -4.74 13.00
N LEU A 10 21.37 -4.48 12.05
CA LEU A 10 20.33 -5.44 11.69
C LEU A 10 20.94 -6.41 10.67
N GLU A 11 21.71 -7.37 11.17
CA GLU A 11 22.30 -8.43 10.34
C GLU A 11 21.19 -9.44 10.01
N LEU A 12 20.43 -9.16 8.94
CA LEU A 12 19.48 -10.13 8.41
C LEU A 12 20.29 -11.27 7.79
N THR A 13 20.21 -12.45 8.39
CA THR A 13 20.84 -13.66 7.85
C THR A 13 20.17 -13.98 6.51
N HIS A 14 20.95 -14.03 5.43
CA HIS A 14 20.43 -14.32 4.09
C HIS A 14 19.71 -15.69 4.07
N GLY A 15 18.58 -15.76 3.36
CA GLY A 15 17.83 -17.02 3.16
C GLY A 15 16.90 -17.43 4.30
N GLN A 16 16.67 -16.57 5.29
CA GLN A 16 15.68 -16.80 6.35
C GLN A 16 14.44 -15.92 6.17
N TRP A 17 13.28 -16.49 6.41
CA TRP A 17 12.04 -15.71 6.54
C TRP A 17 11.99 -15.08 7.93
N VAL A 18 11.82 -13.76 7.98
CA VAL A 18 11.69 -13.02 9.23
C VAL A 18 10.35 -12.30 9.24
N ALA A 19 9.63 -12.41 10.36
CA ALA A 19 8.42 -11.64 10.58
C ALA A 19 8.77 -10.19 10.87
N LEU A 20 8.30 -9.26 10.05
CA LEU A 20 8.49 -7.84 10.27
C LEU A 20 7.49 -7.32 11.31
N SER A 21 7.98 -6.53 12.27
CA SER A 21 7.11 -5.74 13.14
C SER A 21 6.57 -4.54 12.36
N VAL A 22 5.29 -4.59 12.01
CA VAL A 22 4.62 -3.54 11.23
C VAL A 22 3.61 -2.77 12.07
N SER A 23 3.47 -1.48 11.79
CA SER A 23 2.51 -0.58 12.44
C SER A 23 1.39 -0.15 11.48
N GLY A 24 0.36 0.53 12.00
CA GLY A 24 -0.75 1.05 11.20
C GLY A 24 -1.85 0.02 10.85
N PRO A 25 -2.93 0.47 10.17
CA PRO A 25 -4.06 -0.38 9.81
C PRO A 25 -3.67 -1.36 8.70
N ARG A 26 -3.54 -2.64 9.06
CA ARG A 26 -3.20 -3.69 8.10
C ARG A 26 -4.35 -3.89 7.10
N PRO A 27 -4.02 -4.19 5.83
CA PRO A 27 -5.03 -4.50 4.84
C PRO A 27 -5.80 -5.77 5.22
N SER A 28 -7.07 -5.82 4.84
CA SER A 28 -7.84 -7.06 4.94
C SER A 28 -7.21 -8.18 4.11
N ALA A 29 -7.32 -9.43 4.59
CA ALA A 29 -6.88 -10.60 3.85
C ALA A 29 -7.53 -10.64 2.45
N ARG A 30 -6.70 -10.80 1.41
CA ARG A 30 -7.09 -10.67 0.01
C ARG A 30 -6.25 -11.57 -0.89
N TYR A 31 -6.77 -11.95 -2.05
CA TYR A 31 -6.08 -12.74 -3.08
C TYR A 31 -6.24 -12.09 -4.47
N LYS A 32 -5.40 -12.46 -5.45
CA LYS A 32 -5.41 -11.89 -6.82
C LYS A 32 -5.30 -10.35 -6.86
N HIS A 33 -4.63 -9.74 -5.88
CA HIS A 33 -4.28 -8.32 -5.89
C HIS A 33 -3.05 -8.09 -6.77
N ALA A 34 -2.86 -6.88 -7.28
CA ALA A 34 -1.58 -6.48 -7.86
C ALA A 34 -0.72 -5.80 -6.79
N ALA A 35 0.59 -5.99 -6.88
CA ALA A 35 1.55 -5.36 -5.99
C ALA A 35 2.79 -4.90 -6.74
N ALA A 36 3.36 -3.76 -6.35
CA ALA A 36 4.63 -3.27 -6.87
C ALA A 36 5.32 -2.38 -5.83
N VAL A 37 6.66 -2.33 -5.93
CA VAL A 37 7.49 -1.47 -5.09
C VAL A 37 7.96 -0.26 -5.90
N VAL A 38 7.68 0.93 -5.39
CA VAL A 38 8.12 2.22 -5.96
C VAL A 38 8.66 3.07 -4.82
N GLU A 39 9.87 3.62 -4.98
CA GLU A 39 10.48 4.57 -4.01
C GLU A 39 10.39 4.14 -2.53
N GLN A 40 10.67 2.86 -2.25
CA GLN A 40 10.60 2.26 -0.90
C GLN A 40 9.20 2.19 -0.30
N LYS A 41 8.17 2.17 -1.13
CA LYS A 41 6.80 1.87 -0.73
C LYS A 41 6.30 0.66 -1.51
N LEU A 42 5.74 -0.30 -0.80
CA LEU A 42 5.01 -1.42 -1.38
C LEU A 42 3.55 -1.01 -1.52
N TYR A 43 3.06 -0.96 -2.75
CA TYR A 43 1.68 -0.69 -3.08
C TYR A 43 0.96 -2.00 -3.35
N ILE A 44 -0.24 -2.15 -2.81
CA ILE A 44 -1.17 -3.24 -3.07
C ILE A 44 -2.48 -2.63 -3.52
N THR A 45 -2.97 -3.03 -4.70
CA THR A 45 -4.22 -2.52 -5.25
C THR A 45 -5.21 -3.64 -5.55
N GLY A 46 -6.46 -3.39 -5.17
CA GLY A 46 -7.60 -4.29 -5.37
C GLY A 46 -7.40 -5.68 -4.80
N GLY A 47 -7.76 -6.68 -5.58
CA GLY A 47 -7.86 -8.09 -5.19
C GLY A 47 -9.29 -8.50 -4.83
N SER A 48 -9.43 -9.71 -4.32
CA SER A 48 -10.70 -10.24 -3.86
C SER A 48 -10.64 -10.72 -2.42
N ARG A 49 -11.75 -10.58 -1.71
CA ARG A 49 -12.00 -11.15 -0.38
C ARG A 49 -13.42 -11.69 -0.34
N ASN A 50 -13.58 -12.97 0.02
CA ASN A 50 -14.89 -13.62 0.14
C ASN A 50 -15.79 -13.42 -1.11
N GLY A 51 -15.20 -13.48 -2.30
CA GLY A 51 -15.90 -13.32 -3.58
C GLY A 51 -16.19 -11.87 -4.00
N ARG A 52 -15.81 -10.87 -3.20
CA ARG A 52 -15.98 -9.44 -3.54
C ARG A 52 -14.67 -8.83 -4.01
N TYR A 53 -14.74 -7.96 -5.01
CA TYR A 53 -13.56 -7.21 -5.48
C TYR A 53 -13.34 -5.97 -4.62
N LEU A 54 -12.07 -5.62 -4.44
CA LEU A 54 -11.63 -4.49 -3.65
C LEU A 54 -11.18 -3.37 -4.59
N TYR A 55 -11.41 -2.13 -4.17
CA TYR A 55 -11.05 -0.91 -4.92
C TYR A 55 -9.97 -0.08 -4.20
N ASP A 56 -9.53 -0.52 -3.03
CA ASP A 56 -8.60 0.21 -2.19
C ASP A 56 -7.15 0.05 -2.64
N VAL A 57 -6.33 1.05 -2.31
CA VAL A 57 -4.88 1.01 -2.45
C VAL A 57 -4.25 1.07 -1.08
N GLN A 58 -3.50 0.03 -0.76
CA GLN A 58 -2.84 -0.18 0.51
C GLN A 58 -1.35 0.04 0.31
N VAL A 59 -0.72 0.75 1.25
CA VAL A 59 0.69 1.14 1.14
C VAL A 59 1.41 0.77 2.41
N LEU A 60 2.46 -0.03 2.25
CA LEU A 60 3.46 -0.28 3.28
C LEU A 60 4.68 0.57 2.98
N ASP A 61 4.99 1.51 3.86
CA ASP A 61 6.25 2.25 3.81
C ASP A 61 7.37 1.34 4.33
N LEU A 62 8.34 1.03 3.46
CA LEU A 62 9.41 0.08 3.78
C LEU A 62 10.50 0.69 4.67
N ARG A 63 10.50 2.01 4.90
CA ARG A 63 11.45 2.67 5.80
C ARG A 63 11.05 2.52 7.26
N ASN A 64 9.76 2.70 7.54
CA ASN A 64 9.21 2.68 8.91
C ASN A 64 8.29 1.49 9.18
N LEU A 65 8.06 0.63 8.17
CA LEU A 65 7.19 -0.54 8.24
C LEU A 65 5.75 -0.22 8.67
N GLY A 66 5.27 0.97 8.28
CA GLY A 66 3.93 1.47 8.55
C GLY A 66 2.96 1.24 7.40
N TRP A 67 1.79 0.66 7.70
CA TRP A 67 0.68 0.55 6.77
C TRP A 67 -0.17 1.82 6.75
N SER A 68 -0.70 2.12 5.56
CA SER A 68 -1.66 3.19 5.32
C SER A 68 -2.55 2.84 4.12
N THR A 69 -3.69 3.51 4.02
CA THR A 69 -4.56 3.42 2.84
C THR A 69 -4.46 4.73 2.08
N LEU A 70 -4.14 4.65 0.79
CA LEU A 70 -4.20 5.82 -0.08
C LEU A 70 -5.65 6.15 -0.38
N LYS A 71 -6.01 7.41 -0.15
CA LYS A 71 -7.27 8.00 -0.56
C LYS A 71 -6.97 8.90 -1.76
N PRO A 72 -7.57 8.67 -2.94
CA PRO A 72 -7.53 9.63 -4.03
C PRO A 72 -8.01 10.98 -3.50
N ASN A 73 -7.25 12.04 -3.78
CA ASN A 73 -7.52 13.36 -3.23
C ASN A 73 -8.72 13.96 -3.97
N THR A 74 -9.94 13.79 -3.44
CA THR A 74 -11.10 14.58 -3.88
C THR A 74 -10.98 15.98 -3.28
N GLU A 75 -10.29 16.89 -3.95
CA GLU A 75 -10.40 18.34 -3.67
C GLU A 75 -11.84 18.78 -4.03
N PRO A 76 -12.62 19.33 -3.09
CA PRO A 76 -13.98 19.79 -3.36
C PRO A 76 -13.96 21.22 -3.91
N ASN A 77 -13.38 21.46 -5.08
CA ASN A 77 -13.42 22.79 -5.70
C ASN A 77 -14.58 22.87 -6.70
N SER A 78 -15.69 23.46 -6.22
CA SER A 78 -16.71 24.22 -6.94
C SER A 78 -16.98 23.89 -8.42
N GLU A 79 -18.04 23.13 -8.67
CA GLU A 79 -19.24 23.53 -9.44
C GLU A 79 -20.05 22.27 -9.75
N LYS A 80 -21.37 22.35 -9.53
CA LYS A 80 -22.33 21.27 -9.74
C LYS A 80 -22.35 20.86 -11.21
N ILE A 81 -21.68 19.76 -11.56
CA ILE A 81 -22.05 18.96 -12.73
C ILE A 81 -22.80 17.73 -12.23
N LYS A 82 -24.11 17.69 -12.51
CA LYS A 82 -24.98 16.53 -12.30
C LYS A 82 -24.64 15.46 -13.34
N ASP A 83 -23.48 14.85 -13.23
CA ASP A 83 -23.27 13.51 -13.79
C ASP A 83 -22.55 12.64 -12.76
N SER A 84 -23.28 11.65 -12.26
CA SER A 84 -22.92 10.77 -11.14
C SER A 84 -21.85 9.72 -11.54
N SER A 85 -21.03 10.02 -12.54
CA SER A 85 -20.22 9.04 -13.28
C SER A 85 -18.70 9.24 -13.14
N LEU A 86 -18.21 10.36 -12.59
CA LEU A 86 -16.77 10.67 -12.52
C LEU A 86 -16.26 10.91 -11.10
N GLN A 87 -16.71 10.13 -10.13
CA GLN A 87 -15.92 9.99 -8.90
C GLN A 87 -14.70 9.15 -9.29
N GLU A 88 -13.47 9.69 -9.19
CA GLU A 88 -12.19 8.99 -9.45
C GLU A 88 -11.94 7.89 -8.40
N VAL A 89 -12.89 6.98 -8.27
CA VAL A 89 -12.78 5.77 -7.47
C VAL A 89 -12.12 4.74 -8.37
N LEU A 90 -10.95 4.26 -7.96
CA LEU A 90 -10.30 3.16 -8.64
C LEU A 90 -11.30 2.00 -8.77
N PRO A 91 -11.39 1.35 -9.94
CA PRO A 91 -12.36 0.28 -10.13
C PRO A 91 -12.05 -0.88 -9.17
N ALA A 92 -13.10 -1.52 -8.64
CA ALA A 92 -12.93 -2.74 -7.88
C ALA A 92 -12.45 -3.86 -8.82
N THR A 93 -11.19 -4.30 -8.67
CA THR A 93 -10.53 -5.18 -9.65
C THR A 93 -9.80 -6.34 -8.99
N SER A 94 -9.68 -7.47 -9.70
CA SER A 94 -8.86 -8.62 -9.30
C SER A 94 -8.24 -9.30 -10.51
N GLY A 95 -7.09 -9.96 -10.35
CA GLY A 95 -6.41 -10.68 -11.44
C GLY A 95 -5.73 -9.75 -12.45
N HIS A 96 -5.43 -8.52 -12.07
CA HIS A 96 -4.75 -7.51 -12.88
C HIS A 96 -3.25 -7.42 -12.53
N SER A 97 -2.51 -6.56 -13.22
CA SER A 97 -1.09 -6.30 -12.96
C SER A 97 -0.82 -4.81 -12.85
N MET A 98 0.21 -4.46 -12.09
CA MET A 98 0.68 -3.09 -11.93
C MET A 98 2.00 -2.95 -12.66
N ILE A 99 2.09 -1.99 -13.57
CA ILE A 99 3.28 -1.73 -14.37
C ILE A 99 3.92 -0.45 -13.84
N LYS A 100 5.19 -0.55 -13.45
CA LYS A 100 6.04 0.61 -13.19
C LYS A 100 6.63 1.05 -14.54
N TRP A 101 6.35 2.28 -14.94
CA TRP A 101 6.93 2.92 -16.12
C TRP A 101 8.26 3.58 -15.76
#